data_AF-A0A7G2EKA9-F1
#
_entry.id   AF-A0A7G2EKA9-F1
#
_cell.length_a   1.000
_cell.length_b   1.000
_cell.length_c   1.000
_cell.angle_alpha   90.00
_cell.angle_beta   90.00
_cell.angle_gamma   90.00
#
_symmetry.space_group_name_H-M   'P 1'
#
loop_
_entity.id
_entity.type
_entity.pdbx_description
1 polymer ?
#
loop_
_entity_poly.entity_id
_entity_poly.type
_entity_poly.pdbx_seq_one_letter_code
_entity_poly.pdbx_strand_id
1 'polypeptide(L)'
;MADLLSTKAIYIRQEAPATCCIWFTCKGYLVYKREAIMGNTSLEYASTSSGQDSVRSRGSVIPSRQFTISRGNGNVYQLAVFEAEKSKKEASLEAFKHQEVLKEKNEAIKRGKEWESAYLEELKQRKETEMELKKVREKLEKMRYISENRITESYMLVQKLQDKYNLATKVLRKAKEERDLLIKGRDIAIIEVEELRKEVSRSDEHREAPQYFICPISHWK
;
A
#
# COMPACT_ATOMS: atom_id res chain seq x y z
N MET A 1 22.63 -13.80 -19.75
CA MET A 1 21.41 -13.05 -19.39
C MET A 1 20.64 -13.89 -18.40
N ALA A 2 20.12 -13.34 -17.30
CA ALA A 2 19.45 -14.13 -16.28
C ALA A 2 18.11 -14.66 -16.80
N ASP A 3 17.93 -15.98 -16.77
CA ASP A 3 16.69 -16.61 -17.19
C ASP A 3 15.62 -16.48 -16.10
N LEU A 4 14.39 -16.14 -16.51
CA LEU A 4 13.22 -16.15 -15.64
C LEU A 4 12.87 -17.60 -15.32
N LEU A 5 12.96 -18.00 -14.04
CA LEU A 5 12.65 -19.37 -13.60
C LEU A 5 11.20 -19.55 -13.12
N SER A 6 10.47 -18.46 -12.92
CA SER A 6 9.08 -18.52 -12.46
C SER A 6 8.13 -18.79 -13.63
N THR A 7 7.38 -19.89 -13.56
CA THR A 7 6.33 -20.25 -14.53
C THR A 7 5.38 -19.08 -14.80
N LYS A 8 4.98 -18.35 -13.75
CA LYS A 8 4.09 -17.18 -13.87
C LYS A 8 4.77 -16.01 -14.59
N ALA A 9 6.06 -15.80 -14.33
CA ALA A 9 6.82 -14.74 -14.99
C ALA A 9 7.05 -15.04 -16.48
N ILE A 10 7.32 -16.30 -16.82
CA ILE A 10 7.46 -16.78 -18.19
C ILE A 10 6.13 -16.58 -18.95
N TYR A 11 5.01 -16.99 -18.36
CA TYR A 11 3.69 -16.83 -18.96
C TYR A 11 3.37 -15.35 -19.24
N ILE A 12 3.56 -14.47 -18.26
CA ILE A 12 3.32 -13.03 -18.43
C ILE A 12 4.23 -12.44 -19.51
N ARG A 13 5.50 -12.87 -19.59
CA ARG A 13 6.44 -12.42 -20.63
C ARG A 13 5.99 -12.83 -22.03
N GLN A 14 5.34 -13.99 -22.18
CA GLN A 14 4.87 -14.51 -23.47
C GLN A 14 3.54 -13.88 -23.89
N GLU A 15 2.57 -13.84 -22.99
CA GLU A 15 1.20 -13.42 -23.31
C GLU A 15 0.99 -11.91 -23.32
N ALA A 16 1.83 -11.15 -22.61
CA ALA A 16 1.64 -9.71 -22.56
C ALA A 16 2.03 -9.05 -23.91
N PRO A 17 1.25 -8.08 -24.42
CA PRO A 17 1.52 -7.39 -25.69
C PRO A 17 2.94 -6.84 -25.79
N ALA A 18 3.52 -6.88 -26.99
CA ALA A 18 4.90 -6.42 -27.23
C ALA A 18 5.10 -4.92 -26.96
N THR A 19 4.02 -4.13 -26.92
CA THR A 19 4.02 -2.69 -26.62
C THR A 19 4.18 -2.37 -25.12
N CYS A 20 4.19 -3.36 -24.24
CA CYS A 20 4.29 -3.16 -22.79
C CYS A 20 5.71 -3.39 -22.25
N CYS A 21 6.19 -2.42 -21.46
CA CYS A 21 7.36 -2.57 -20.60
C CYS A 21 7.00 -3.41 -19.36
N ILE A 22 7.74 -4.49 -19.10
CA ILE A 22 7.49 -5.39 -17.97
C ILE A 22 8.74 -5.54 -17.12
N TRP A 23 8.60 -5.32 -15.81
CA TRP A 23 9.68 -5.43 -14.84
C TRP A 23 9.37 -6.56 -13.87
N PHE A 24 10.27 -7.54 -13.77
CA PHE A 24 10.16 -8.63 -12.81
C PHE A 24 11.10 -8.38 -11.65
N THR A 25 10.52 -8.30 -10.44
CA THR A 25 11.27 -8.06 -9.20
C THR A 25 11.16 -9.27 -8.27
N CYS A 26 12.23 -9.53 -7.52
CA CYS A 26 12.25 -10.55 -6.47
C CYS A 26 12.89 -9.94 -5.21
N LYS A 27 12.19 -9.99 -4.08
CA LYS A 27 12.64 -9.40 -2.80
C LYS A 27 13.08 -7.92 -2.92
N GLY A 28 12.42 -7.15 -3.79
CA GLY A 28 12.74 -5.73 -4.03
C GLY A 28 13.86 -5.47 -5.05
N TYR A 29 14.50 -6.51 -5.60
CA TYR A 29 15.55 -6.37 -6.62
C TYR A 29 14.99 -6.62 -8.02
N LEU A 30 15.36 -5.79 -9.00
CA LEU A 30 15.01 -6.00 -10.41
C LEU A 30 15.81 -7.19 -10.96
N VAL A 31 15.10 -8.24 -11.37
CA VAL A 31 15.68 -9.49 -11.89
C VAL A 31 15.70 -9.49 -13.41
N TYR A 32 14.64 -8.98 -14.05
CA TYR A 32 14.52 -8.96 -15.50
C TYR A 32 13.63 -7.81 -15.98
N LYS A 33 13.97 -7.23 -17.14
CA LYS A 33 13.18 -6.20 -17.81
C LYS A 33 12.92 -6.60 -19.26
N ARG A 34 11.67 -6.54 -19.69
CA ARG A 34 11.27 -6.58 -21.11
C ARG A 34 10.88 -5.17 -21.53
N GLU A 35 11.56 -4.63 -22.53
CA GLU A 35 11.22 -3.31 -23.08
C GLU A 35 10.10 -3.43 -24.11
N ALA A 36 9.29 -2.39 -24.21
CA ALA A 36 8.26 -2.30 -25.22
C ALA A 36 8.90 -2.17 -26.61
N ILE A 37 8.48 -3.03 -27.53
CA ILE A 37 8.79 -2.89 -28.95
C ILE A 37 7.74 -1.94 -29.53
N MET A 38 8.07 -0.66 -29.55
CA MET A 38 7.34 0.33 -30.34
C MET A 38 7.80 0.17 -31.78
N GLY A 39 6.87 -0.14 -32.69
CA GLY A 39 7.16 -0.12 -34.14
C GLY A 39 7.85 1.19 -34.51
N ASN A 40 8.99 1.07 -35.16
CA ASN A 40 9.91 2.13 -35.56
C ASN A 40 9.36 3.08 -36.65
N THR A 41 8.06 3.34 -36.68
CA THR A 41 7.46 4.26 -37.67
C THR A 41 7.48 5.73 -37.24
N SER A 42 8.18 6.10 -36.15
CA SER A 42 8.12 7.47 -35.62
C SER A 42 9.45 8.02 -35.09
N LEU A 43 10.59 7.59 -35.63
CA LEU A 43 11.87 8.23 -35.35
C LEU A 43 12.83 8.18 -36.54
N GLU A 44 12.34 8.55 -37.72
CA GLU A 44 13.17 8.81 -38.90
C GLU A 44 12.73 10.13 -39.53
N TYR A 45 12.83 11.24 -38.78
CA TYR A 45 12.74 12.60 -39.37
C TYR A 45 13.76 13.59 -38.81
N ALA A 46 14.69 13.15 -37.96
CA ALA A 46 15.77 13.99 -37.50
C ALA A 46 17.12 13.35 -37.82
N SER A 47 17.80 13.93 -38.82
CA SER A 47 19.22 13.75 -39.19
C SER A 47 19.51 12.93 -40.44
N THR A 48 19.23 13.53 -41.60
CA THR A 48 20.18 13.54 -42.72
C THR A 48 20.27 14.97 -43.27
N SER A 49 21.07 15.80 -42.61
CA SER A 49 21.59 17.04 -43.19
C SER A 49 23.09 16.85 -43.44
N SER A 50 23.46 16.57 -44.69
CA SER A 50 24.69 17.02 -45.34
C SER A 50 24.86 16.22 -46.62
N GLY A 51 24.87 16.92 -47.74
CA GLY A 51 25.05 16.36 -49.07
C GLY A 51 24.94 17.46 -50.10
N GLN A 52 25.92 18.36 -50.10
CA GLN A 52 26.23 19.19 -51.26
C GLN A 52 26.46 18.27 -52.47
N ASP A 53 25.87 18.57 -53.62
CA ASP A 53 26.64 19.06 -54.77
C ASP A 53 25.91 18.93 -56.12
N SER A 54 26.11 19.97 -56.91
CA SER A 54 26.29 19.96 -58.37
C SER A 54 25.09 19.65 -59.26
N VAL A 55 24.64 20.68 -59.99
CA VAL A 55 24.18 20.49 -61.36
C VAL A 55 25.09 21.29 -62.28
N ARG A 56 26.09 20.58 -62.81
CA ARG A 56 26.86 20.97 -63.99
C ARG A 56 26.01 20.68 -65.22
N SER A 57 25.97 21.66 -66.12
CA SER A 57 25.39 21.60 -67.46
C SER A 57 25.58 20.28 -68.19
N ARG A 58 24.53 19.85 -68.89
CA ARG A 58 24.67 19.15 -70.16
C ARG A 58 23.48 19.51 -71.05
N GLY A 59 23.78 20.25 -72.11
CA GLY A 59 22.80 20.56 -73.15
C GLY A 59 22.37 19.29 -73.88
N SER A 60 21.12 19.31 -74.36
CA SER A 60 20.71 18.51 -75.51
C SER A 60 19.86 19.38 -76.41
N VAL A 61 20.44 19.64 -77.57
CA VAL A 61 19.91 20.17 -78.81
C VAL A 61 18.42 19.85 -79.03
N ILE A 62 17.60 20.89 -79.23
CA ILE A 62 16.31 20.75 -79.92
C ILE A 62 16.48 21.32 -81.33
N PRO A 63 16.20 20.56 -82.40
CA PRO A 63 16.31 21.06 -83.76
C PRO A 63 15.29 22.16 -84.04
N SER A 64 15.79 23.21 -84.68
CA SER A 64 15.02 24.19 -85.43
C SER A 64 14.03 23.47 -86.36
N ARG A 65 12.74 23.71 -86.14
CA ARG A 65 11.71 23.53 -87.16
C ARG A 65 10.76 24.73 -87.09
N GLN A 66 11.12 25.73 -87.88
CA GLN A 66 10.18 26.74 -88.36
C GLN A 66 8.95 26.06 -88.95
N PHE A 67 7.78 26.39 -88.42
CA PHE A 67 6.56 26.48 -89.21
C PHE A 67 5.96 27.86 -88.94
N THR A 68 6.19 28.76 -89.89
CA THR A 68 5.40 29.97 -90.08
C THR A 68 3.96 29.56 -90.39
N ILE A 69 3.01 29.90 -89.52
CA ILE A 69 1.61 30.03 -89.92
C ILE A 69 1.10 31.41 -89.49
N SER A 70 0.79 32.17 -90.54
CA SER A 70 -0.02 33.36 -90.65
C SER A 70 -1.00 33.66 -89.50
N ARG A 71 -0.86 34.87 -88.96
CA ARG A 71 -1.92 35.86 -88.62
C ARG A 71 -3.38 35.34 -88.59
N GLY A 72 -3.90 35.14 -87.39
CA GLY A 72 -5.33 35.01 -87.06
C GLY A 72 -5.59 35.37 -85.58
N ASN A 73 -6.17 36.55 -85.32
CA ASN A 73 -6.06 37.30 -84.05
C ASN A 73 -7.28 37.21 -83.10
N GLY A 74 -8.05 36.10 -83.05
CA GLY A 74 -9.29 36.03 -82.25
C GLY A 74 -9.29 35.10 -81.02
N ASN A 75 -8.40 34.11 -80.96
CA ASN A 75 -8.72 32.85 -80.25
C ASN A 75 -7.79 32.58 -79.04
N VAL A 76 -6.61 33.19 -79.01
CA VAL A 76 -5.59 32.99 -77.96
C VAL A 76 -5.99 33.69 -76.65
N TYR A 77 -6.60 34.88 -76.75
CA TYR A 77 -7.06 35.65 -75.59
C TYR A 77 -8.19 34.94 -74.84
N GLN A 78 -9.14 34.32 -75.54
CA GLN A 78 -10.24 33.59 -74.89
C GLN A 78 -9.76 32.33 -74.16
N LEU A 79 -8.79 31.59 -74.73
CA LEU A 79 -8.21 30.42 -74.07
C LEU A 79 -7.44 30.83 -72.79
N ALA A 80 -6.63 31.88 -72.87
CA ALA A 80 -5.88 32.40 -71.72
C ALA A 80 -6.80 32.89 -70.58
N VAL A 81 -7.92 33.55 -70.92
CA VAL A 81 -8.92 33.98 -69.93
C VAL A 81 -9.62 32.78 -69.29
N PHE A 82 -9.98 31.76 -70.07
CA PHE A 82 -10.60 30.54 -69.55
C PHE A 82 -9.66 29.75 -68.62
N GLU A 83 -8.39 29.60 -69.00
CA GLU A 83 -7.36 28.96 -68.16
C GLU A 83 -7.10 29.75 -66.88
N ALA A 84 -7.05 31.09 -66.95
CA ALA A 84 -6.92 31.94 -65.79
C ALA A 84 -8.13 31.84 -64.85
N GLU A 85 -9.36 31.76 -65.38
CA GLU A 85 -10.57 31.56 -64.57
C GLU A 85 -10.61 30.19 -63.90
N LYS A 86 -10.21 29.13 -64.61
CA LYS A 86 -10.07 27.78 -64.05
C LYS A 86 -9.04 27.77 -62.92
N SER A 87 -7.86 28.32 -63.18
CA SER A 87 -6.79 28.43 -62.18
C SER A 87 -7.23 29.24 -60.96
N LYS A 88 -7.95 30.35 -61.15
CA LYS A 88 -8.52 31.15 -60.06
C LYS A 88 -9.49 30.35 -59.19
N LYS A 89 -10.35 29.51 -59.79
CA LYS A 89 -11.28 28.63 -59.05
C LYS A 89 -10.53 27.56 -58.26
N GLU A 90 -9.52 26.95 -58.87
CA GLU A 90 -8.66 25.94 -58.23
C GLU A 90 -7.89 26.54 -57.05
N ALA A 91 -7.25 27.69 -57.22
CA ALA A 91 -6.55 28.41 -56.14
C ALA A 91 -7.50 28.81 -54.99
N SER A 92 -8.74 29.19 -55.32
CA SER A 92 -9.75 29.53 -54.29
C SER A 92 -10.18 28.30 -53.48
N LEU A 93 -10.34 27.16 -54.14
CA LEU A 93 -10.68 25.89 -53.48
C LEU A 93 -9.52 25.37 -52.62
N GLU A 94 -8.28 25.50 -53.10
CA GLU A 94 -7.08 25.17 -52.33
C GLU A 94 -6.93 26.07 -51.09
N ALA A 95 -7.16 27.39 -51.23
CA ALA A 95 -7.15 28.32 -50.11
C ALA A 95 -8.19 27.96 -49.03
N PHE A 96 -9.38 27.52 -49.44
CA PHE A 96 -10.42 27.05 -48.51
C PHE A 96 -9.97 25.82 -47.72
N LYS A 97 -9.39 24.82 -48.39
CA LYS A 97 -8.82 23.62 -47.71
C LYS A 97 -7.71 23.99 -46.73
N HIS A 98 -6.81 24.90 -47.11
CA HIS A 98 -5.78 25.39 -46.20
C HIS A 98 -6.38 26.10 -44.98
N GLN A 99 -7.44 26.88 -45.17
CA GLN A 99 -8.13 27.54 -44.07
C GLN A 99 -8.72 26.53 -43.07
N GLU A 100 -9.31 25.44 -43.54
CA GLU A 100 -9.82 24.37 -42.67
C GLU A 100 -8.71 23.70 -41.86
N VAL A 101 -7.61 23.30 -42.51
CA VAL A 101 -6.45 22.69 -41.83
C VAL A 101 -5.84 23.65 -40.80
N LEU A 102 -5.78 24.95 -41.11
CA LEU A 102 -5.29 25.95 -40.16
C LEU A 102 -6.20 26.10 -38.93
N LYS A 103 -7.53 25.99 -39.10
CA LYS A 103 -8.47 25.98 -37.97
C LYS A 103 -8.25 24.76 -37.08
N GLU A 104 -8.16 23.57 -37.67
CA GLU A 104 -7.90 22.32 -36.94
C GLU A 104 -6.58 22.37 -36.17
N LYS A 105 -5.52 22.88 -36.81
CA LYS A 105 -4.22 23.12 -36.15
C LYS A 105 -4.36 24.07 -34.97
N ASN A 106 -5.08 25.18 -35.13
CA ASN A 106 -5.27 26.15 -34.05
C ASN A 106 -6.08 25.55 -32.89
N GLU A 107 -7.09 24.73 -33.17
CA GLU A 107 -7.84 23.99 -32.16
C GLU A 107 -6.97 22.96 -31.43
N ALA A 108 -6.08 22.25 -32.14
CA ALA A 108 -5.12 21.35 -31.53
C ALA A 108 -4.13 22.09 -30.61
N ILE A 109 -3.62 23.25 -31.05
CA ILE A 109 -2.75 24.10 -30.22
C ILE A 109 -3.50 24.60 -28.98
N LYS A 110 -4.75 25.05 -29.14
CA LYS A 110 -5.58 25.52 -28.02
C LYS A 110 -5.75 24.42 -26.97
N ARG A 111 -6.12 23.21 -27.41
CA ARG A 111 -6.22 22.04 -26.53
C ARG A 111 -4.88 21.74 -25.84
N GLY A 112 -3.76 21.81 -26.56
CA GLY A 112 -2.43 21.62 -25.98
C GLY A 112 -2.15 22.58 -24.81
N LYS A 113 -2.47 23.88 -24.98
CA LYS A 113 -2.31 24.89 -23.93
C LYS A 113 -3.26 24.68 -22.75
N GLU A 114 -4.48 24.22 -23.01
CA GLU A 114 -5.44 23.85 -21.95
C GLU A 114 -4.92 22.68 -21.11
N TRP A 115 -4.37 21.64 -21.75
CA TRP A 115 -3.76 20.51 -21.05
C TRP A 115 -2.52 20.91 -20.25
N GLU A 116 -1.66 21.76 -20.80
CA GLU A 116 -0.50 22.30 -20.10
C GLU A 116 -0.93 23.06 -18.83
N SER A 117 -1.93 23.93 -18.95
CA SER A 117 -2.45 24.69 -17.82
C SER A 117 -3.09 23.78 -16.76
N ALA A 118 -3.89 22.80 -17.19
CA ALA A 118 -4.49 21.81 -16.29
C ALA A 118 -3.45 20.97 -15.56
N TYR A 119 -2.39 20.55 -16.25
CA TYR A 119 -1.29 19.79 -15.65
C TYR A 119 -0.53 20.58 -14.57
N LEU A 120 -0.28 21.86 -14.81
CA LEU A 120 0.40 22.72 -13.84
C LEU A 120 -0.46 22.95 -12.59
N GLU A 121 -1.76 23.13 -12.73
CA GLU A 121 -2.67 23.29 -11.60
C GLU A 121 -2.78 21.98 -10.79
N GLU A 122 -2.89 20.83 -11.47
CA GLU A 122 -2.83 19.50 -10.83
C GLU A 122 -1.55 19.31 -10.01
N LEU A 123 -0.40 19.70 -10.55
CA LEU A 123 0.88 19.61 -9.84
C LEU A 123 0.88 20.47 -8.56
N LYS A 124 0.27 21.65 -8.61
CA LYS A 124 0.15 22.53 -7.44
C LYS A 124 -0.74 21.91 -6.37
N GLN A 125 -1.90 21.40 -6.75
CA GLN A 125 -2.82 20.72 -5.82
C GLN A 125 -2.19 19.47 -5.19
N ARG A 126 -1.42 18.69 -5.96
CA ARG A 126 -0.69 17.53 -5.42
C ARG A 126 0.34 17.92 -4.36
N LYS A 127 1.08 19.00 -4.59
CA LYS A 127 2.04 19.51 -3.59
C LYS A 127 1.34 19.96 -2.31
N GLU A 128 0.20 20.66 -2.43
CA GLU A 128 -0.57 21.11 -1.28
C GLU A 128 -1.14 19.93 -0.47
N THR A 129 -1.75 18.97 -1.16
CA THR A 129 -2.29 17.75 -0.53
C THR A 129 -1.20 16.89 0.12
N GLU A 130 -0.02 16.79 -0.49
CA GLU A 130 1.13 16.09 0.09
C GLU A 130 1.63 16.77 1.38
N MET A 131 1.69 18.10 1.41
CA MET A 131 2.05 18.86 2.62
C MET A 131 1.04 18.65 3.75
N GLU A 132 -0.26 18.69 3.46
CA GLU A 132 -1.29 18.45 4.47
C GLU A 132 -1.27 17.00 4.96
N LEU A 133 -1.09 16.04 4.05
CA LEU A 133 -0.94 14.63 4.40
C LEU A 133 0.26 14.40 5.32
N LYS A 134 1.39 15.08 5.07
CA LYS A 134 2.57 15.04 5.94
C LYS A 134 2.25 15.54 7.35
N LYS A 135 1.58 16.70 7.48
CA LYS A 135 1.16 17.25 8.79
C LYS A 135 0.22 16.30 9.54
N VAL A 136 -0.74 15.69 8.84
CA VAL A 136 -1.65 14.71 9.44
C VAL A 136 -0.90 13.47 9.90
N ARG A 137 0.03 12.96 9.09
CA ARG A 137 0.88 11.81 9.44
C ARG A 137 1.71 12.07 10.69
N GLU A 138 2.32 13.25 10.81
CA GLU A 138 3.09 13.65 12.01
C GLU A 138 2.21 13.71 13.27
N LYS A 139 0.99 14.23 13.16
CA LYS A 139 0.03 14.23 14.29
C LYS A 139 -0.38 12.81 14.68
N LEU A 140 -0.66 11.95 13.69
CA LEU A 140 -1.02 10.56 13.92
C LEU A 140 0.12 9.80 14.61
N GLU A 141 1.36 10.01 14.16
CA GLU A 141 2.55 9.41 14.77
C GLU A 141 2.69 9.77 16.25
N LYS A 142 2.50 11.06 16.61
CA LYS A 142 2.52 11.51 18.00
C LYS A 142 1.45 10.85 18.86
N MET A 143 0.22 10.76 18.35
CA MET A 143 -0.87 10.07 19.06
C MET A 143 -0.58 8.57 19.21
N ARG A 144 -0.04 7.93 18.16
CA ARG A 144 0.33 6.51 18.20
C ARG A 144 1.39 6.25 19.27
N TYR A 145 2.47 7.03 19.29
CA TYR A 145 3.53 6.94 20.29
C TYR A 145 2.99 7.05 21.73
N ILE A 146 2.13 8.03 22.01
CA ILE A 146 1.51 8.18 23.35
C ILE A 146 0.68 6.94 23.71
N SER A 147 -0.12 6.43 22.76
CA SER A 147 -0.95 5.25 23.01
C SER A 147 -0.13 3.98 23.23
N GLU A 148 0.93 3.76 22.46
CA GLU A 148 1.83 2.60 22.58
C GLU A 148 2.58 2.61 23.93
N ASN A 149 3.02 3.79 24.38
CA ASN A 149 3.63 3.94 25.70
C ASN A 149 2.66 3.61 26.83
N ARG A 150 1.43 4.15 26.77
CA ARG A 150 0.39 3.84 27.77
C ARG A 150 0.04 2.35 27.81
N ILE A 151 -0.01 1.71 26.64
CA ILE A 151 -0.24 0.27 26.53
C ILE A 151 0.91 -0.50 27.19
N THR A 152 2.15 -0.12 26.93
CA THR A 152 3.35 -0.76 27.52
C THR A 152 3.37 -0.62 29.05
N GLU A 153 3.09 0.58 29.57
CA GLU A 153 2.98 0.82 31.02
C GLU A 153 1.89 -0.04 31.66
N SER A 154 0.73 -0.14 31.00
CA SER A 154 -0.38 -0.99 31.44
C SER A 154 0.02 -2.47 31.48
N TYR A 155 0.66 -2.99 30.42
CA TYR A 155 1.17 -4.36 30.38
C TYR A 155 2.15 -4.66 31.51
N MET A 156 3.08 -3.75 31.79
CA MET A 156 4.04 -3.88 32.90
C MET A 156 3.34 -3.95 34.26
N LEU A 157 2.29 -3.16 34.47
CA LEU A 157 1.51 -3.18 35.71
C LEU A 157 0.72 -4.50 35.85
N VAL A 158 0.07 -4.94 34.78
CA VAL A 158 -0.67 -6.22 34.76
C VAL A 158 0.27 -7.38 35.10
N GLN A 159 1.48 -7.41 34.53
CA GLN A 159 2.47 -8.44 34.84
C GLN A 159 2.86 -8.43 36.34
N LYS A 160 3.14 -7.25 36.90
CA LYS A 160 3.45 -7.12 38.35
C LYS A 160 2.31 -7.61 39.24
N LEU A 161 1.07 -7.31 38.86
CA LEU A 161 -0.11 -7.77 39.59
C LEU A 161 -0.28 -9.29 39.46
N GLN A 162 -0.05 -9.84 38.27
CA GLN A 162 -0.08 -11.28 38.03
C GLN A 162 0.94 -12.02 38.89
N ASP A 163 2.17 -11.51 39.00
CA ASP A 163 3.22 -12.10 39.84
C ASP A 163 2.83 -12.10 41.32
N LYS A 164 2.26 -10.99 41.82
CA LYS A 164 1.73 -10.89 43.18
C LYS A 164 0.57 -11.86 43.42
N TYR A 165 -0.35 -11.97 42.46
CA TYR A 165 -1.45 -12.90 42.51
C TYR A 165 -0.96 -14.36 42.57
N ASN A 166 0.02 -14.71 41.75
CA ASN A 166 0.63 -16.04 41.73
C ASN A 166 1.31 -16.37 43.07
N LEU A 167 2.02 -15.40 43.66
CA LEU A 167 2.65 -15.54 44.97
C LEU A 167 1.62 -15.74 46.08
N ALA A 168 0.60 -14.88 46.15
CA ALA A 168 -0.48 -14.99 47.13
C ALA A 168 -1.21 -16.34 47.02
N THR A 169 -1.48 -16.78 45.78
CA THR A 169 -2.11 -18.07 45.50
C THR A 169 -1.25 -19.24 46.00
N LYS A 170 0.08 -19.17 45.82
CA LYS A 170 1.01 -20.20 46.33
C LYS A 170 1.03 -20.25 47.86
N VAL A 171 1.03 -19.09 48.52
CA VAL A 171 1.01 -18.99 49.99
C VAL A 171 -0.31 -19.55 50.54
N LEU A 172 -1.45 -19.15 49.96
CA LEU A 172 -2.77 -19.64 50.38
C LEU A 172 -2.90 -21.16 50.23
N ARG A 173 -2.33 -21.74 49.17
CA ARG A 173 -2.32 -23.19 48.97
C ARG A 173 -1.59 -23.91 50.11
N LYS A 174 -0.40 -23.43 50.50
CA LYS A 174 0.37 -24.00 51.61
C LYS A 174 -0.35 -23.87 52.95
N ALA A 175 -0.88 -22.69 53.25
CA ALA A 175 -1.64 -22.48 54.49
C ALA A 175 -2.87 -23.39 54.57
N LYS A 176 -3.52 -23.66 53.43
CA LYS A 176 -4.62 -24.63 53.34
C LYS A 176 -4.14 -26.05 53.65
N GLU A 177 -3.04 -26.49 53.06
CA GLU A 177 -2.44 -27.81 53.31
C GLU A 177 -2.07 -27.98 54.80
N GLU A 178 -1.42 -26.99 55.40
CA GLU A 178 -1.08 -26.99 56.84
C GLU A 178 -2.33 -27.04 57.73
N ARG A 179 -3.34 -26.23 57.43
CA ARG A 179 -4.62 -26.26 58.13
C ARG A 179 -5.27 -27.64 58.05
N ASP A 180 -5.27 -28.27 56.86
CA ASP A 180 -5.88 -29.58 56.65
C ASP A 180 -5.12 -30.68 57.43
N LEU A 181 -3.80 -30.55 57.60
CA LEU A 181 -3.01 -31.44 58.46
C LEU A 181 -3.33 -31.23 59.96
N LEU A 182 -3.45 -29.99 60.41
CA LEU A 182 -3.81 -29.67 61.79
C LEU A 182 -5.21 -30.16 62.14
N ILE A 183 -6.17 -30.03 61.22
CA ILE A 183 -7.52 -30.57 61.39
C ILE A 183 -7.48 -32.09 61.61
N LYS A 184 -6.72 -32.82 60.79
CA LYS A 184 -6.53 -34.28 60.97
C LYS A 184 -5.93 -34.61 62.33
N GLY A 185 -4.90 -33.88 62.75
CA GLY A 185 -4.26 -34.08 64.06
C GLY A 185 -5.21 -33.82 65.23
N ARG A 186 -6.01 -32.75 65.15
CA ARG A 186 -7.08 -32.45 66.12
C ARG A 186 -8.09 -33.59 66.20
N ASP A 187 -8.56 -34.08 65.05
CA ASP A 187 -9.58 -35.13 65.01
C ASP A 187 -9.07 -36.44 65.64
N ILE A 188 -7.79 -36.79 65.44
CA ILE A 188 -7.13 -37.92 66.13
C ILE A 188 -7.09 -37.71 67.65
N ALA A 189 -6.63 -36.54 68.11
CA ALA A 189 -6.54 -36.25 69.54
C ALA A 189 -7.92 -36.25 70.24
N ILE A 190 -8.97 -35.81 69.56
CA ILE A 190 -10.34 -35.89 70.07
C ILE A 190 -10.76 -37.34 70.30
N ILE A 191 -10.49 -38.23 69.33
CA ILE A 191 -10.79 -39.66 69.44
C ILE A 191 -10.07 -40.28 70.66
N GLU A 192 -8.78 -39.99 70.81
CA GLU A 192 -7.97 -40.49 71.92
C GLU A 192 -8.48 -40.01 73.29
N VAL A 193 -8.85 -38.73 73.41
CA VAL A 193 -9.46 -38.19 74.64
C VAL A 193 -10.80 -38.86 74.95
N GLU A 194 -11.64 -39.13 73.94
CA GLU A 194 -12.90 -39.84 74.14
C GLU A 194 -12.68 -41.29 74.58
N GLU A 195 -11.66 -41.97 74.07
CA GLU A 195 -11.27 -43.33 74.50
C GLU A 195 -10.80 -43.34 75.96
N LEU A 196 -9.88 -42.44 76.33
CA LEU A 196 -9.41 -42.30 77.71
C LEU A 196 -10.57 -41.98 78.67
N ARG A 197 -11.52 -41.14 78.26
CA ARG A 197 -12.71 -40.84 79.07
C ARG A 197 -13.58 -42.07 79.31
N LYS A 198 -13.74 -42.95 78.30
CA LYS A 198 -14.46 -44.22 78.44
C LYS A 198 -13.75 -45.16 79.40
N GLU A 199 -12.42 -45.22 79.37
CA GLU A 199 -11.62 -46.02 80.33
C GLU A 199 -11.76 -45.50 81.76
N VAL A 200 -11.67 -44.18 81.97
CA VAL A 200 -11.87 -43.57 83.30
C VAL A 200 -13.26 -43.87 83.83
N SER A 201 -14.32 -43.70 83.01
CA SER A 201 -15.68 -44.03 83.43
C SER A 201 -15.87 -45.51 83.80
N ARG A 202 -15.14 -46.44 83.16
CA ARG A 202 -15.13 -47.87 83.53
C ARG A 202 -14.35 -48.14 84.83
N SER A 203 -13.34 -47.34 85.14
CA SER A 203 -12.56 -47.48 86.38
C SER A 203 -13.21 -46.83 87.60
N ASP A 204 -14.04 -45.79 87.41
CA ASP A 204 -14.78 -45.10 88.48
C ASP A 204 -16.00 -45.89 88.98
N GLU A 205 -16.49 -46.88 88.23
CA GLU A 205 -17.55 -47.80 88.69
C GLU A 205 -17.14 -48.63 89.93
N HIS A 206 -15.85 -48.63 90.32
CA HIS A 206 -15.34 -49.33 91.50
C HIS A 206 -14.88 -48.42 92.66
N ARG A 207 -15.11 -47.09 92.59
CA ARG A 207 -14.85 -46.17 93.71
C ARG A 207 -16.14 -45.55 94.23
N GLU A 208 -16.85 -46.33 95.03
CA GLU A 208 -17.96 -45.82 95.83
C GLU A 208 -17.41 -44.74 96.78
N ALA A 209 -17.98 -43.52 96.73
CA ALA A 209 -17.55 -42.42 97.58
C ALA A 209 -17.65 -42.83 99.06
N PRO A 210 -16.59 -42.65 99.89
CA PRO A 210 -16.68 -43.00 101.30
C PRO A 210 -17.85 -42.24 101.93
N GLN A 211 -18.77 -42.96 102.57
CA GLN A 211 -19.83 -42.34 103.37
C GLN A 211 -19.18 -41.53 104.50
N TYR A 212 -19.06 -40.22 104.31
CA TYR A 212 -18.58 -39.34 105.36
C TYR A 212 -19.72 -39.05 106.35
N PHE A 213 -19.41 -39.22 107.62
CA PHE A 213 -20.28 -38.86 108.73
C PHE A 213 -20.04 -37.39 109.07
N ILE A 214 -21.06 -36.55 108.92
CA ILE A 214 -20.99 -35.14 109.36
C ILE A 214 -21.23 -35.13 110.88
N CYS A 215 -20.19 -34.82 111.66
CA CYS A 215 -20.30 -34.64 113.11
C CYS A 215 -20.83 -33.23 113.43
N PRO A 216 -22.03 -33.07 114.01
CA PRO A 216 -22.52 -31.77 114.42
C PRO A 216 -21.79 -31.30 115.67
N ILE A 217 -20.96 -30.27 115.53
CA ILE A 217 -20.37 -29.58 116.68
C ILE A 217 -21.45 -28.68 117.29
N SER A 218 -22.25 -29.23 118.20
CA SER A 218 -23.08 -28.45 119.11
C SER A 218 -22.25 -28.02 120.31
N HIS A 219 -22.14 -26.70 120.48
CA HIS A 219 -21.64 -25.96 121.65
C HIS A 219 -20.14 -25.60 121.67
N TRP A 220 -19.86 -24.36 121.29
CA TRP A 220 -18.79 -23.58 121.89
C TRP A 220 -19.43 -22.61 122.89
N LYS A 221 -19.12 -22.78 124.17
CA LYS A 221 -19.28 -21.78 125.23
C LYS A 221 -18.00 -20.97 125.31
#